data_AF-A0A7S2AKQ4-F1
#
_entry.id   AF-A0A7S2AKQ4-F1
#
_cell.length_a   1.000
_cell.length_b   1.000
_cell.length_c   1.000
_cell.angle_alpha   90.00
_cell.angle_beta   90.00
_cell.angle_gamma   90.00
#
_symmetry.space_group_name_H-M   'P 1'
#
loop_
_entity.id
_entity.type
_entity.pdbx_description
1 polymer ?
#
loop_
_entity_poly.entity_id
_entity_poly.type
_entity_poly.pdbx_seq_one_letter_code
_entity_poly.pdbx_strand_id
1 'polypeptide(L)'
;KKFRSGLLSGKVKESPRAVCSLVEYKMLELISTQGSQLIKYHCKSLSRVYPPGTNLDSSNYDPLVHWLSGVQMVALNFQTVDTHMLVNEGLFRHMNGGAGYVLKPSAIRGIADEEEQEPIFLRIGNITLMCLGEEEEAEHELDL
;
A
#
# COMPACT_ATOMS: atom_id res chain seq x y z
N LYS A 1 16.03 -13.65 -15.92
CA LYS A 1 17.13 -13.13 -15.04
C LYS A 1 16.67 -13.24 -13.59
N LYS A 2 17.30 -14.10 -12.78
CA LYS A 2 16.92 -14.37 -11.38
C LYS A 2 17.24 -13.16 -10.49
N PHE A 3 16.26 -12.33 -10.15
CA PHE A 3 16.34 -11.38 -9.03
C PHE A 3 16.32 -12.21 -7.73
N ARG A 4 17.49 -12.72 -7.33
CA ARG A 4 17.72 -13.43 -6.07
C ARG A 4 17.67 -12.42 -4.92
N SER A 5 17.01 -12.77 -3.82
CA SER A 5 17.28 -12.55 -2.36
C SER A 5 18.27 -11.46 -1.90
N GLY A 6 18.53 -10.46 -2.72
CA GLY A 6 19.75 -9.65 -2.70
C GLY A 6 19.52 -8.25 -2.16
N LEU A 7 18.27 -7.82 -2.07
CA LEU A 7 17.88 -6.48 -1.64
C LEU A 7 18.53 -6.14 -0.30
N LEU A 8 18.48 -7.09 0.64
CA LEU A 8 19.01 -6.93 2.00
C LEU A 8 20.33 -7.68 2.20
N SER A 9 20.93 -8.23 1.14
CA SER A 9 22.15 -9.07 1.26
C SER A 9 23.44 -8.29 1.47
N GLY A 10 23.39 -6.96 1.53
CA GLY A 10 24.55 -6.07 1.68
C GLY A 10 25.54 -6.06 0.50
N LYS A 11 25.32 -6.91 -0.52
CA LYS A 11 26.17 -7.02 -1.71
C LYS A 11 25.91 -5.94 -2.76
N VAL A 12 24.80 -5.21 -2.64
CA VAL A 12 24.46 -4.09 -3.51
C VAL A 12 24.67 -2.80 -2.71
N LYS A 13 25.49 -1.89 -3.23
CA LYS A 13 25.69 -0.58 -2.61
C LYS A 13 24.39 0.21 -2.73
N GLU A 14 23.69 0.37 -1.60
CA GLU A 14 22.44 1.12 -1.53
C GLU A 14 22.70 2.60 -1.84
N SER A 15 22.05 3.12 -2.88
CA SER A 15 22.05 4.54 -3.21
C SER A 15 20.68 5.09 -2.85
N PRO A 16 20.58 6.20 -2.09
CA PRO A 16 19.29 6.83 -1.78
C PRO A 16 18.49 7.26 -3.01
N ARG A 17 19.14 7.38 -4.18
CA ARG A 17 18.51 7.70 -5.46
C ARG A 17 17.93 6.49 -6.19
N ALA A 18 18.29 5.27 -5.77
CA ALA A 18 17.82 4.06 -6.42
C ALA A 18 16.46 3.65 -5.83
N VAL A 19 15.53 3.29 -6.72
CA VAL A 19 14.22 2.73 -6.34
C VAL A 19 14.23 1.23 -6.61
N CYS A 20 13.92 0.41 -5.61
CA CYS A 20 13.70 -1.01 -5.82
C CYS A 20 12.27 -1.27 -6.29
N SER A 21 12.06 -2.05 -7.36
CA SER A 21 10.72 -2.45 -7.80
C SER A 21 10.53 -3.96 -7.72
N LEU A 22 9.50 -4.41 -7.01
CA LEU A 22 9.22 -5.82 -6.75
C LEU A 22 7.75 -6.15 -7.04
N VAL A 23 7.52 -7.36 -7.54
CA VAL A 23 6.16 -7.91 -7.62
C VAL A 23 5.66 -8.21 -6.21
N GLU A 24 4.38 -7.96 -5.97
CA GLU A 24 3.65 -8.21 -4.71
C GLU A 24 4.11 -9.46 -3.95
N TYR A 25 4.02 -10.65 -4.53
CA TYR A 25 4.34 -11.91 -3.84
C TYR A 25 5.80 -11.98 -3.35
N LYS A 26 6.75 -11.33 -4.04
CA LYS A 26 8.15 -11.27 -3.60
C LYS A 26 8.33 -10.34 -2.42
N MET A 27 7.57 -9.25 -2.38
CA MET A 27 7.59 -8.38 -1.22
C MET A 27 6.97 -9.08 -0.02
N LEU A 28 5.87 -9.83 -0.19
CA LEU A 28 5.31 -10.64 0.90
C LEU A 28 6.31 -11.65 1.47
N GLU A 29 7.08 -12.33 0.61
CA GLU A 29 8.16 -13.23 1.04
C GLU A 29 9.24 -12.51 1.87
N LEU A 30 9.60 -11.27 1.48
CA LEU A 30 10.55 -10.46 2.24
C LEU A 30 9.97 -9.94 3.55
N ILE A 31 8.69 -9.59 3.57
CA ILE A 31 7.99 -9.15 4.79
C ILE A 31 7.97 -10.29 5.81
N SER A 32 7.63 -11.51 5.39
CA SER A 32 7.56 -12.67 6.27
C SER A 32 8.92 -13.13 6.79
N THR A 33 9.98 -13.01 5.99
CA THR A 33 11.31 -13.49 6.36
C THR A 33 12.21 -12.44 7.01
N GLN A 34 12.05 -11.16 6.65
CA GLN A 34 13.01 -10.08 6.90
C GLN A 34 12.35 -8.73 7.24
N GLY A 35 11.14 -8.73 7.81
CA GLY A 35 10.35 -7.51 8.07
C GLY A 35 11.11 -6.40 8.83
N SER A 36 11.83 -6.73 9.90
CA SER A 36 12.58 -5.73 10.68
C SER A 36 13.74 -5.10 9.89
N GLN A 37 14.37 -5.86 8.99
CA GLN A 37 15.42 -5.32 8.11
C GLN A 37 14.80 -4.46 7.01
N LEU A 38 13.63 -4.83 6.47
CA LEU A 38 12.90 -4.02 5.50
C LEU A 38 12.54 -2.63 6.06
N ILE A 39 12.06 -2.54 7.30
CA ILE A 39 11.74 -1.24 7.91
C ILE A 39 12.97 -0.34 7.93
N LYS A 40 14.14 -0.87 8.35
CA LYS A 40 15.40 -0.13 8.36
C LYS A 40 15.83 0.32 6.96
N TYR A 41 15.67 -0.56 5.96
CA TYR A 41 15.92 -0.24 4.56
C TYR A 41 15.02 0.91 4.08
N HIS A 42 13.71 0.84 4.36
CA HIS A 42 12.72 1.84 3.97
C HIS A 42 12.81 3.17 4.74
N CYS A 43 13.73 3.30 5.71
CA CYS A 43 14.06 4.60 6.31
C CYS A 43 15.02 5.42 5.43
N LYS A 44 15.75 4.77 4.52
CA LYS A 44 16.81 5.40 3.71
C LYS A 44 16.62 5.24 2.20
N SER A 45 15.77 4.29 1.79
CA SER A 45 15.57 3.90 0.40
C SER A 45 14.08 3.78 0.08
N LEU A 46 13.74 4.00 -1.19
CA LEU A 46 12.37 3.88 -1.70
C LEU A 46 12.15 2.53 -2.39
N SER A 47 10.99 1.93 -2.13
CA SER A 47 10.53 0.72 -2.82
C SER A 47 9.20 0.94 -3.50
N ARG A 48 9.04 0.31 -4.67
CA ARG A 48 7.80 0.16 -5.40
C ARG A 48 7.35 -1.30 -5.40
N VAL A 49 6.11 -1.54 -5.02
CA VAL A 49 5.42 -2.83 -5.17
C VAL A 49 4.37 -2.69 -6.26
N TYR A 50 4.19 -3.71 -7.10
CA TYR A 50 3.22 -3.69 -8.19
C TYR A 50 2.55 -5.07 -8.37
N PRO A 51 1.35 -5.13 -8.97
CA PRO A 51 0.63 -6.38 -9.20
C PRO A 51 1.43 -7.33 -10.10
N PRO A 52 1.26 -8.65 -9.96
CA PRO A 52 1.89 -9.60 -10.87
C PRO A 52 1.35 -9.41 -12.30
N GLY A 53 2.21 -9.57 -13.31
CA GLY A 53 1.78 -9.47 -14.72
C GLY A 53 0.82 -10.58 -15.18
N THR A 54 0.60 -11.60 -14.34
CA THR A 54 -0.43 -12.64 -14.54
C THR A 54 -1.81 -12.19 -14.04
N ASN A 55 -1.92 -11.01 -13.44
CA ASN A 55 -3.18 -10.41 -13.04
C ASN A 55 -3.91 -9.89 -14.28
N LEU A 56 -4.78 -10.72 -14.84
CA LEU A 56 -5.51 -10.44 -16.08
C LEU A 56 -6.83 -9.68 -15.84
N ASP A 57 -7.40 -9.78 -14.63
CA ASP A 57 -8.65 -9.12 -14.26
C ASP A 57 -8.45 -7.70 -13.70
N SER A 58 -7.20 -7.26 -13.58
CA SER A 58 -6.82 -5.96 -13.01
C SER A 58 -7.29 -5.76 -11.56
N SER A 59 -7.53 -6.85 -10.82
CA SER A 59 -7.82 -6.78 -9.37
C SER A 59 -6.66 -6.16 -8.58
N ASN A 60 -6.93 -5.52 -7.44
CA ASN A 60 -5.89 -5.00 -6.56
C ASN A 60 -5.57 -5.97 -5.43
N TYR A 61 -4.32 -5.92 -4.97
CA TYR A 61 -3.85 -6.59 -3.76
C TYR A 61 -3.97 -5.67 -2.55
N ASP A 62 -3.88 -6.24 -1.34
CA ASP A 62 -3.95 -5.48 -0.09
C ASP A 62 -2.73 -4.54 0.07
N PRO A 63 -2.93 -3.21 0.05
CA PRO A 63 -1.81 -2.28 0.19
C PRO A 63 -1.31 -2.17 1.63
N LEU A 64 -2.12 -2.55 2.62
CA LEU A 64 -1.87 -2.27 4.04
C LEU A 64 -0.63 -3.00 4.55
N VAL A 65 -0.49 -4.29 4.22
CA VAL A 65 0.68 -5.09 4.62
C VAL A 65 2.01 -4.49 4.10
N HIS A 66 1.98 -3.88 2.91
CA HIS A 66 3.16 -3.25 2.33
C HIS A 66 3.48 -1.91 3.01
N TRP A 67 2.48 -1.07 3.28
CA TRP A 67 2.69 0.17 4.04
C TRP A 67 3.20 -0.09 5.45
N LEU A 68 2.69 -1.11 6.15
CA LEU A 68 3.17 -1.51 7.47
C LEU A 68 4.64 -1.95 7.46
N SER A 69 5.12 -2.52 6.34
CA SER A 69 6.54 -2.83 6.16
C SER A 69 7.41 -1.62 5.74
N GLY A 70 6.80 -0.45 5.58
CA GLY A 70 7.46 0.81 5.23
C GLY A 70 7.58 1.10 3.74
N VAL A 71 7.03 0.26 2.85
CA VAL A 71 7.00 0.51 1.40
C VAL A 71 6.21 1.78 1.12
N GLN A 72 6.76 2.66 0.29
CA GLN A 72 6.18 3.99 0.02
C GLN A 72 5.33 4.00 -1.25
N MET A 73 5.74 3.26 -2.29
CA MET A 73 5.03 3.23 -3.58
C MET A 73 4.33 1.89 -3.76
N VAL A 74 3.09 1.79 -3.31
CA VAL A 74 2.26 0.59 -3.50
C VAL A 74 1.36 0.85 -4.72
N ALA A 75 1.74 0.32 -5.87
CA ALA A 75 1.06 0.60 -7.12
C ALA A 75 -0.20 -0.28 -7.24
N LEU A 76 -1.36 0.36 -7.39
CA LEU A 76 -2.65 -0.26 -7.64
C LEU A 76 -3.17 0.12 -9.03
N ASN A 77 -4.14 -0.63 -9.52
CA ASN A 77 -4.90 -0.41 -10.74
C ASN A 77 -6.06 0.57 -10.45
N PHE A 78 -5.85 1.86 -10.73
CA PHE A 78 -6.83 2.93 -10.45
C PHE A 78 -8.13 2.81 -11.26
N GLN A 79 -8.11 2.08 -12.38
CA GLN A 79 -9.30 1.77 -13.17
C GLN A 79 -10.25 0.77 -12.49
N THR A 80 -9.78 0.03 -11.49
CA THR A 80 -10.57 -0.98 -10.77
C THR A 80 -10.92 -0.45 -9.38
N VAL A 81 -12.18 -0.10 -9.15
CA VAL A 81 -12.68 0.36 -7.84
C VAL A 81 -13.09 -0.86 -7.01
N ASP A 82 -12.12 -1.43 -6.29
CA ASP A 82 -12.34 -2.51 -5.33
C ASP A 82 -12.01 -2.07 -3.89
N THR A 83 -12.18 -2.97 -2.93
CA THR A 83 -11.93 -2.70 -1.49
C THR A 83 -10.54 -2.09 -1.25
N HIS A 84 -9.52 -2.54 -1.98
CA HIS A 84 -8.15 -2.07 -1.82
C HIS A 84 -7.95 -0.67 -2.39
N MET A 85 -8.62 -0.34 -3.50
CA MET A 85 -8.69 1.03 -4.00
C MET A 85 -9.43 1.95 -3.01
N LEU A 86 -10.52 1.49 -2.39
CA LEU A 86 -11.23 2.27 -1.36
C LEU A 86 -10.33 2.57 -0.15
N VAL A 87 -9.50 1.62 0.28
CA VAL A 87 -8.49 1.82 1.34
C VAL A 87 -7.45 2.87 0.91
N ASN A 88 -6.97 2.80 -0.34
CA ASN A 88 -6.03 3.78 -0.90
C ASN A 88 -6.62 5.20 -0.93
N GLU A 89 -7.84 5.34 -1.45
CA GLU A 89 -8.55 6.62 -1.45
C GLU A 89 -8.80 7.12 -0.03
N GLY A 90 -9.24 6.26 0.90
CA GLY A 90 -9.46 6.62 2.29
C GLY A 90 -8.21 7.20 2.96
N LEU A 91 -7.03 6.62 2.69
CA LEU A 91 -5.78 7.14 3.22
C LEU A 91 -5.37 8.46 2.54
N PHE A 92 -5.24 8.46 1.21
CA PHE A 92 -4.59 9.57 0.49
C PHE A 92 -5.51 10.75 0.21
N ARG A 93 -6.83 10.58 0.19
CA ARG A 93 -7.80 11.67 0.01
C ARG A 93 -7.99 12.48 1.29
N HIS A 94 -8.00 11.83 2.44
CA HIS A 94 -8.24 12.48 3.73
C HIS A 94 -6.97 13.02 4.39
N MET A 95 -5.84 12.32 4.22
CA MET A 95 -4.59 12.73 4.86
C MET A 95 -3.85 13.79 4.05
N ASN A 96 -3.20 14.71 4.76
CA ASN A 96 -2.35 15.76 4.18
C ASN A 96 -3.03 16.53 3.02
N GLY A 97 -4.33 16.81 3.16
CA GLY A 97 -5.10 17.60 2.19
C GLY A 97 -5.17 16.98 0.79
N GLY A 98 -5.04 15.66 0.63
CA GLY A 98 -5.13 15.04 -0.69
C GLY A 98 -3.86 15.12 -1.53
N ALA A 99 -2.73 15.52 -0.96
CA ALA A 99 -1.51 15.80 -1.73
C ALA A 99 -0.82 14.55 -2.33
N GLY A 100 -1.29 13.34 -2.00
CA GLY A 100 -0.68 12.07 -2.45
C GLY A 100 0.56 11.65 -1.64
N TYR A 101 0.92 12.40 -0.59
CA TYR A 101 2.03 12.07 0.32
C TYR A 101 1.54 12.07 1.76
N VAL A 102 1.76 10.96 2.47
CA VAL A 102 1.43 10.80 3.89
C VAL A 102 2.68 10.43 4.66
N LEU A 103 2.97 11.15 5.74
CA LEU A 103 4.12 10.86 6.58
C LEU A 103 3.91 9.52 7.30
N LYS A 104 4.89 8.62 7.19
CA LYS A 104 4.87 7.33 7.89
C LYS A 104 4.81 7.50 9.43
N PRO A 105 4.15 6.61 10.17
CA PRO A 105 4.24 6.55 11.64
C PRO A 105 5.70 6.48 12.12
N SER A 106 5.99 7.04 13.29
CA SER A 106 7.35 7.07 13.88
C SER A 106 7.96 5.68 14.04
N ALA A 107 7.17 4.69 14.48
CA ALA A 107 7.56 3.29 14.60
C ALA A 107 8.25 2.69 13.36
N ILE A 108 7.91 3.17 12.14
CA ILE A 108 8.49 2.70 10.87
C ILE A 108 9.34 3.76 10.16
N ARG A 109 9.75 4.80 10.89
CA ARG A 109 10.73 5.82 10.50
C ARG A 109 12.10 5.63 11.16
N GLY A 110 12.28 4.61 11.99
CA GLY A 110 13.54 4.35 12.69
C GLY A 110 13.82 5.36 13.81
N ILE A 111 12.77 6.04 14.28
CA ILE A 111 12.77 6.86 15.49
C ILE A 111 12.24 5.96 16.60
N ALA A 112 12.95 5.88 17.73
CA ALA A 112 12.44 5.16 18.88
C ALA A 112 11.21 5.90 19.40
N ASP A 113 10.07 5.23 19.40
CA ASP A 113 8.93 5.67 20.20
C ASP A 113 9.26 5.25 21.65
N GLU A 114 9.53 6.22 22.52
CA GLU A 114 9.80 5.96 23.94
C GLU A 114 8.51 5.67 24.73
N GLU A 115 7.34 5.87 24.11
CA GLU A 115 6.03 5.70 24.74
C GLU A 115 5.36 4.39 24.31
N GLU A 116 5.02 3.53 25.27
CA GLU A 116 4.11 2.41 25.04
C GLU A 116 2.71 2.96 24.70
N GLN A 117 2.24 2.72 23.48
CA GLN A 117 0.90 3.12 23.07
C GLN A 117 -0.15 2.17 23.67
N GLU A 118 -1.01 2.71 24.52
CA GLU A 118 -2.16 1.96 25.04
C GLU A 118 -3.16 1.64 23.92
N PRO A 119 -3.82 0.47 23.97
CA PRO A 119 -4.84 0.10 22.99
C PRO A 119 -6.02 1.08 23.03
N ILE A 120 -6.38 1.63 21.87
CA ILE A 120 -7.54 2.51 21.72
C ILE A 120 -8.79 1.65 21.53
N PHE A 121 -9.75 1.76 22.46
CA PHE A 121 -11.05 1.12 22.33
C PHE A 121 -11.98 1.94 21.43
N LEU A 122 -12.18 1.49 20.20
CA LEU A 122 -13.14 2.10 19.28
C LEU A 122 -14.51 1.40 19.42
N ARG A 123 -15.52 2.14 19.91
CA ARG A 123 -16.92 1.70 19.87
C ARG A 123 -17.62 2.40 18.71
N ILE A 124 -17.89 1.64 17.65
CA ILE A 124 -18.72 2.10 16.54
C ILE A 124 -20.19 1.87 16.96
N GLY A 125 -20.95 2.95 17.11
CA GLY A 125 -22.37 2.89 17.49
C GLY A 125 -23.28 2.42 16.35
N ASN A 126 -24.59 2.47 16.56
CA ASN A 126 -25.57 2.08 15.54
C ASN A 126 -25.46 3.02 14.33
N ILE A 127 -24.93 2.51 13.21
CA ILE A 127 -24.93 3.22 11.93
C ILE A 127 -26.27 2.95 11.25
N THR A 128 -27.12 3.97 11.12
CA THR A 128 -28.27 3.90 10.20
C THR A 128 -27.76 4.23 8.81
N LEU A 129 -27.62 3.22 7.94
CA LEU A 129 -27.38 3.43 6.52
C LEU A 129 -28.69 3.81 5.84
N MET A 130 -28.69 4.95 5.16
CA MET A 130 -29.71 5.30 4.17
C MET A 130 -29.05 5.14 2.79
N CYS A 131 -29.41 4.08 2.06
CA CYS A 131 -29.05 3.99 0.65
C CYS A 131 -29.94 4.96 -0.13
N LEU A 132 -29.33 5.97 -0.75
CA LEU A 132 -29.95 6.63 -1.90
C LEU A 132 -29.78 5.67 -3.07
N GLY A 133 -30.88 5.24 -3.69
CA GLY A 133 -30.84 4.34 -4.83
C GLY A 133 -30.05 4.95 -5.99
N GLU A 134 -29.33 4.12 -6.72
CA GLU A 134 -28.68 4.51 -7.97
C GLU A 134 -29.77 4.83 -9.00
N GLU A 135 -29.70 5.98 -9.67
CA GLU A 135 -30.42 6.17 -10.92
C GLU A 135 -29.75 5.26 -11.96
N GLU A 136 -30.47 4.23 -12.41
CA GLU A 136 -30.11 3.50 -13.63
C GLU A 136 -30.07 4.52 -14.78
N GLU A 137 -28.86 4.85 -15.25
CA GLU A 137 -28.70 5.55 -16.52
C GLU A 137 -29.28 4.64 -17.62
N ALA A 138 -30.40 5.11 -18.18
CA ALA A 138 -31.11 4.46 -19.26
C ALA A 138 -30.17 4.08 -20.41
N GLU A 139 -30.31 2.84 -20.87
CA GLU A 139 -29.71 2.31 -22.08
C GLU A 139 -29.89 3.30 -23.24
N HIS A 140 -28.79 3.88 -23.71
CA HIS A 140 -28.74 4.44 -25.05
C HIS A 140 -28.46 3.28 -26.02
N GLU A 141 -29.54 2.67 -26.52
CA GLU A 141 -29.54 2.05 -27.84
C GLU A 141 -28.94 3.07 -28.84
N LEU A 142 -27.76 2.76 -29.35
CA LEU A 142 -27.30 3.26 -30.63
C LEU A 142 -27.29 2.06 -31.58
N ASP A 143 -28.42 1.85 -32.24
CA ASP A 143 -28.50 1.18 -33.52
C ASP A 143 -27.53 1.85 -34.49
N LEU A 144 -26.46 1.14 -34.88
CA LEU A 144 -25.81 1.20 -36.21
C LEU A 144 -25.10 -0.12 -36.53
#